data_AF-A0A7W2I6D3-F1
#
_entry.id   AF-A0A7W2I6D3-F1
#
_cell.length_a   1.000
_cell.length_b   1.000
_cell.length_c   1.000
_cell.angle_alpha   90.00
_cell.angle_beta   90.00
_cell.angle_gamma   90.00
#
_symmetry.space_group_name_H-M   'P 1'
#
loop_
_entity.id
_entity.type
_entity.pdbx_description
1 polymer ?
#
loop_
_entity_poly.entity_id
_entity_poly.type
_entity_poly.pdbx_seq_one_letter_code
_entity_poly.pdbx_strand_id
1 'polypeptide(L)'
;MTIFLDLAGQTATAFNNFDVVSGQSGGVGLLDVVGDATMKQLTYDDVSGQLPTADRLSALANTDFGAPIIVTALNGGNDPYKGNDITGNAQAYTDHSPGHLVIRIVYDVSQCCGKGIVARNNNGDNITVPNPVLLYHEMAHVFLEVNHQPDVESSVIGDENVLRAQLGQCLRNVNDHEGGCGDGSDCGGNDGGPDSGPPPGGCAAGTTTVCFVVSAATGSAQSDEVHALRQLRARVAARSVLAARLIDVVYAEYAQFSPAIANRIEGDVLARRAVLLAVVRPLLAWYSLAGALAFDGRGEASRRAARALAAACPRYVGSALLVEMLDALATGRALPAAASPLLRGLGPELRTASSLRCARWAVFDPLARAWRAAAGGANAAHGAHPVDVVEEVAQWLAQAPLELVPCIAPRNDGVASRAGASDEDWLALASLFGFQPSALRTLGTRLAAAWPQADAMLARCGYL
;
A
#
# COMPACT_ATOMS: atom_id res chain seq x y z
N MET A 1 -0.24 26.37 -28.13
CA MET A 1 -0.08 25.79 -26.79
C MET A 1 -0.47 24.34 -26.84
N THR A 2 0.35 23.45 -26.28
CA THR A 2 0.30 22.04 -26.66
C THR A 2 0.38 21.05 -25.51
N ILE A 3 0.74 21.46 -24.28
CA ILE A 3 0.79 20.52 -23.14
C ILE A 3 -0.54 20.47 -22.38
N PHE A 4 -1.05 19.25 -22.18
CA PHE A 4 -2.24 18.95 -21.40
C PHE A 4 -1.93 17.91 -20.33
N LEU A 5 -2.46 18.09 -19.13
CA LEU A 5 -2.41 17.12 -18.04
C LEU A 5 -3.71 16.33 -18.01
N ASP A 6 -3.58 15.01 -18.07
CA ASP A 6 -4.68 14.07 -17.99
C ASP A 6 -5.18 13.92 -16.54
N LEU A 7 -6.49 14.13 -16.33
CA LEU A 7 -7.13 13.99 -15.02
C LEU A 7 -7.39 12.53 -14.61
N ALA A 8 -7.17 11.57 -15.50
CA ALA A 8 -7.11 10.15 -15.11
C ALA A 8 -5.84 9.82 -14.31
N GLY A 9 -4.81 10.66 -14.38
CA GLY A 9 -3.57 10.55 -13.63
C GLY A 9 -3.52 11.40 -12.34
N GLN A 10 -2.35 11.47 -11.73
CA GLN A 10 -2.04 12.33 -10.58
C GLN A 10 -1.70 13.75 -11.03
N THR A 11 -2.70 14.49 -11.52
CA THR A 11 -2.53 15.83 -12.13
C THR A 11 -1.80 16.83 -11.23
N ALA A 12 -2.10 16.85 -9.92
CA ALA A 12 -1.42 17.75 -8.99
C ALA A 12 0.08 17.44 -8.87
N THR A 13 0.44 16.16 -8.87
CA THR A 13 1.84 15.73 -8.87
C THR A 13 2.53 16.07 -10.17
N ALA A 14 1.87 15.89 -11.32
CA ALA A 14 2.40 16.31 -12.61
C ALA A 14 2.66 17.82 -12.66
N PHE A 15 1.71 18.62 -12.19
CA PHE A 15 1.87 20.07 -12.08
C PHE A 15 3.05 20.46 -11.19
N ASN A 16 3.18 19.86 -10.00
CA ASN A 16 4.32 20.10 -9.12
C ASN A 16 5.64 19.75 -9.81
N ASN A 17 5.72 18.63 -10.53
CA ASN A 17 6.92 18.28 -11.27
C ASN A 17 7.27 19.30 -12.35
N PHE A 18 6.27 19.86 -13.06
CA PHE A 18 6.48 20.95 -14.01
C PHE A 18 6.98 22.23 -13.33
N ASP A 19 6.47 22.55 -12.15
CA ASP A 19 6.98 23.68 -11.35
C ASP A 19 8.45 23.48 -11.00
N VAL A 20 8.87 22.28 -10.60
CA VAL A 20 10.28 21.93 -10.36
C VAL A 20 11.12 22.05 -11.63
N VAL A 21 10.65 21.52 -12.76
CA VAL A 21 11.32 21.62 -14.06
C VAL A 21 11.55 23.08 -14.44
N SER A 22 10.59 23.96 -14.16
CA SER A 22 10.74 25.40 -14.42
C SER A 22 11.73 26.12 -13.51
N GLY A 23 12.30 25.42 -12.51
CA GLY A 23 13.08 26.03 -11.44
C GLY A 23 12.22 26.83 -10.46
N GLN A 24 10.93 26.51 -10.38
CA GLN A 24 9.94 27.19 -9.55
C GLN A 24 9.90 28.69 -9.86
N SER A 25 9.97 29.04 -11.15
CA SER A 25 10.04 30.42 -11.64
C SER A 25 8.75 31.21 -11.36
N GLY A 26 7.65 30.51 -11.05
CA GLY A 26 6.31 31.07 -10.95
C GLY A 26 5.61 31.26 -12.30
N GLY A 27 6.25 30.84 -13.41
CA GLY A 27 5.67 30.92 -14.76
C GLY A 27 4.68 29.80 -15.10
N VAL A 28 4.65 28.70 -14.32
CA VAL A 28 3.79 27.54 -14.59
C VAL A 28 2.37 27.79 -14.08
N GLY A 29 1.36 27.52 -14.91
CA GLY A 29 -0.05 27.63 -14.57
C GLY A 29 -0.92 26.50 -15.14
N LEU A 30 -2.20 26.47 -14.73
CA LEU A 30 -3.20 25.54 -15.26
C LEU A 30 -4.48 26.28 -15.66
N LEU A 31 -5.03 25.90 -16.81
CA LEU A 31 -6.34 26.34 -17.29
C LEU A 31 -7.27 25.14 -17.53
N ASP A 32 -8.57 25.38 -17.39
CA ASP A 32 -9.60 24.45 -17.83
C ASP A 32 -9.63 24.35 -19.36
N VAL A 33 -9.74 23.13 -19.89
CA VAL A 33 -9.94 22.92 -21.33
C VAL A 33 -11.42 23.04 -21.64
N VAL A 34 -11.79 24.08 -22.40
CA VAL A 34 -13.20 24.30 -22.76
C VAL A 34 -13.70 23.13 -23.61
N GLY A 35 -14.74 22.44 -23.11
CA GLY A 35 -15.35 21.30 -23.79
C GLY A 35 -14.73 19.95 -23.46
N ASP A 36 -13.66 19.90 -22.65
CA ASP A 36 -13.04 18.67 -22.18
C ASP A 36 -12.77 18.74 -20.67
N ALA A 37 -13.66 18.13 -19.89
CA ALA A 37 -13.55 18.10 -18.44
C ALA A 37 -12.55 17.04 -17.92
N THR A 38 -11.90 16.28 -18.81
CA THR A 38 -10.93 15.24 -18.45
C THR A 38 -9.48 15.73 -18.51
N MET A 39 -9.27 16.99 -18.90
CA MET A 39 -7.94 17.55 -19.13
C MET A 39 -7.79 18.92 -18.47
N LYS A 40 -6.55 19.25 -18.12
CA LYS A 40 -6.13 20.63 -17.80
C LYS A 40 -5.05 21.04 -18.80
N GLN A 41 -5.08 22.28 -19.25
CA GLN A 41 -4.02 22.82 -20.09
C GLN A 41 -2.92 23.38 -19.19
N LEU A 42 -1.67 22.96 -19.43
CA LEU A 42 -0.52 23.58 -18.80
C LEU A 42 -0.18 24.88 -19.54
N THR A 43 -0.01 25.98 -18.81
CA THR A 43 0.45 27.25 -19.34
C THR A 43 1.83 27.58 -18.82
N TYR A 44 2.62 28.31 -19.61
CA TYR A 44 3.92 28.79 -19.17
C TYR A 44 4.13 30.24 -19.60
N ASP A 45 4.25 31.13 -18.64
CA ASP A 45 4.63 32.52 -18.86
C ASP A 45 6.15 32.67 -18.74
N ASP A 46 6.81 33.11 -19.81
CA ASP A 46 8.27 33.28 -19.83
C ASP A 46 8.74 34.25 -18.74
N VAL A 47 9.77 33.82 -18.01
CA VAL A 47 10.39 34.61 -16.94
C VAL A 47 11.79 35.03 -17.37
N SER A 48 12.12 36.32 -17.20
CA SER A 48 13.45 36.83 -17.54
C SER A 48 14.54 36.12 -16.74
N GLY A 49 15.53 35.56 -17.44
CA GLY A 49 16.65 34.84 -16.82
C GLY A 49 16.29 33.44 -16.34
N GLN A 50 15.23 32.84 -16.89
CA GLN A 50 14.85 31.47 -16.59
C GLN A 50 15.96 30.45 -16.95
N LEU A 51 15.89 29.30 -16.32
CA LEU A 51 16.87 28.23 -16.48
C LEU A 51 16.69 27.52 -17.82
N PRO A 52 17.72 26.84 -18.36
CA PRO A 52 17.61 26.13 -19.64
C PRO A 52 16.49 25.08 -19.69
N THR A 53 16.19 24.46 -18.56
CA THR A 53 15.07 23.52 -18.36
C THR A 53 13.71 24.21 -18.51
N ALA A 54 13.59 25.44 -18.01
CA ALA A 54 12.42 26.29 -18.15
C ALA A 54 12.25 26.79 -19.58
N ASP A 55 13.33 27.11 -20.30
CA ASP A 55 13.28 27.42 -21.74
C ASP A 55 12.73 26.25 -22.55
N ARG A 56 13.15 25.02 -22.21
CA ARG A 56 12.64 23.79 -22.84
C ARG A 56 11.13 23.62 -22.59
N LEU A 57 10.71 23.80 -21.34
CA LEU A 57 9.30 23.76 -20.97
C LEU A 57 8.49 24.83 -21.70
N SER A 58 8.98 26.07 -21.77
CA SER A 58 8.34 27.15 -22.50
C SER A 58 8.15 26.81 -23.97
N ALA A 59 9.21 26.33 -24.63
CA ALA A 59 9.15 25.93 -26.04
C ALA A 59 8.07 24.88 -26.28
N LEU A 60 8.00 23.85 -25.42
CA LEU A 60 6.96 22.82 -25.48
C LEU A 60 5.57 23.35 -25.13
N ALA A 61 5.41 24.22 -24.13
CA ALA A 61 4.10 24.72 -23.71
C ALA A 61 3.51 25.74 -24.69
N ASN A 62 4.36 26.59 -25.29
CA ASN A 62 3.94 27.79 -26.02
C ASN A 62 3.97 27.63 -27.56
N THR A 63 4.63 26.60 -28.10
CA THR A 63 4.67 26.35 -29.55
C THR A 63 3.58 25.36 -29.97
N ASP A 64 2.95 25.60 -31.13
CA ASP A 64 2.06 24.64 -31.77
C ASP A 64 2.84 23.73 -32.72
N PHE A 65 2.93 22.45 -32.38
CA PHE A 65 3.61 21.42 -33.17
C PHE A 65 2.66 20.59 -34.03
N GLY A 66 1.38 20.95 -34.11
CA GLY A 66 0.36 20.22 -34.88
C GLY A 66 -0.16 18.95 -34.20
N ALA A 67 0.36 18.58 -33.04
CA ALA A 67 -0.13 17.51 -32.17
C ALA A 67 -0.08 17.97 -30.70
N PRO A 68 -1.15 17.77 -29.90
CA PRO A 68 -1.10 18.02 -28.47
C PRO A 68 -0.22 16.98 -27.76
N ILE A 69 0.47 17.42 -26.73
CA ILE A 69 1.28 16.64 -25.80
C ILE A 69 0.42 16.38 -24.56
N ILE A 70 0.12 15.13 -24.27
CA ILE A 70 -0.69 14.70 -23.13
C ILE A 70 0.21 14.03 -22.10
N VAL A 71 0.16 14.50 -20.86
CA VAL A 71 0.96 13.98 -19.75
C VAL A 71 0.06 13.27 -18.75
N THR A 72 0.30 11.98 -18.55
CA THR A 72 -0.43 11.13 -17.61
C THR A 72 0.53 10.62 -16.53
N ALA A 73 0.47 11.23 -15.34
CA ALA A 73 1.19 10.76 -14.16
C ALA A 73 0.47 9.58 -13.51
N LEU A 74 1.09 8.41 -13.44
CA LEU A 74 0.47 7.20 -12.89
C LEU A 74 1.21 6.73 -11.63
N ASN A 75 0.52 6.13 -10.67
CA ASN A 75 1.18 5.43 -9.57
C ASN A 75 1.59 4.02 -10.06
N GLY A 76 2.48 3.90 -11.02
CA GLY A 76 2.83 2.62 -11.62
C GLY A 76 1.64 1.93 -12.33
N GLY A 77 1.85 0.69 -12.76
CA GLY A 77 0.87 -0.14 -13.46
C GLY A 77 0.80 0.13 -14.96
N ASN A 78 -0.26 -0.38 -15.60
CA ASN A 78 -0.40 -0.29 -17.05
C ASN A 78 -0.81 1.12 -17.49
N ASP A 79 -0.10 1.64 -18.48
CA ASP A 79 -0.52 2.76 -19.31
C ASP A 79 -1.94 2.47 -19.87
N PRO A 80 -2.95 3.33 -19.58
CA PRO A 80 -4.32 3.08 -19.98
C PRO A 80 -4.55 3.14 -21.50
N TYR A 81 -3.61 3.68 -22.27
CA TYR A 81 -3.74 3.87 -23.72
C TYR A 81 -2.98 2.80 -24.51
N LYS A 82 -1.76 2.45 -24.07
CA LYS A 82 -0.90 1.47 -24.76
C LYS A 82 -0.87 0.10 -24.10
N GLY A 83 -1.30 -0.01 -22.83
CA GLY A 83 -1.35 -1.25 -22.05
C GLY A 83 0.00 -1.72 -21.48
N ASN A 84 1.09 -0.99 -21.75
CA ASN A 84 2.42 -1.30 -21.23
C ASN A 84 2.49 -1.00 -19.72
N ASP A 85 3.11 -1.87 -18.94
CA ASP A 85 3.41 -1.58 -17.53
C ASP A 85 4.50 -0.50 -17.43
N ILE A 86 4.17 0.64 -16.84
CA ILE A 86 5.10 1.74 -16.59
C ILE A 86 5.69 1.72 -15.17
N THR A 87 5.41 0.68 -14.36
CA THR A 87 5.96 0.58 -13.00
C THR A 87 7.48 0.68 -12.99
N GLY A 88 8.01 1.68 -12.30
CA GLY A 88 9.43 1.99 -12.23
C GLY A 88 10.02 2.54 -13.54
N ASN A 89 9.18 3.06 -14.43
CA ASN A 89 9.58 3.53 -15.75
C ASN A 89 8.73 4.72 -16.22
N ALA A 90 9.09 5.26 -17.38
CA ALA A 90 8.31 6.22 -18.14
C ALA A 90 8.42 5.93 -19.65
N GLN A 91 7.53 6.55 -20.44
CA GLN A 91 7.59 6.47 -21.89
C GLN A 91 6.93 7.69 -22.54
N ALA A 92 7.59 8.20 -23.57
CA ALA A 92 7.03 9.10 -24.58
C ALA A 92 6.70 8.33 -25.86
N TYR A 93 5.55 8.61 -26.49
CA TYR A 93 5.20 8.04 -27.79
C TYR A 93 4.09 8.81 -28.50
N THR A 94 4.08 8.76 -29.84
CA THR A 94 2.94 9.22 -30.63
C THR A 94 1.83 8.15 -30.68
N ASP A 95 0.64 8.53 -30.22
CA ASP A 95 -0.59 7.75 -30.31
C ASP A 95 -1.29 8.07 -31.64
N HIS A 96 -1.40 7.05 -32.50
CA HIS A 96 -2.03 7.11 -33.82
C HIS A 96 -3.45 6.52 -33.82
N SER A 97 -4.11 6.44 -32.66
CA SER A 97 -5.48 5.95 -32.57
C SER A 97 -6.40 6.73 -33.53
N PRO A 98 -7.35 6.06 -34.23
CA PRO A 98 -8.16 6.71 -35.25
C PRO A 98 -8.84 7.99 -34.76
N GLY A 99 -8.55 9.12 -35.42
CA GLY A 99 -9.13 10.43 -35.09
C GLY A 99 -8.33 11.25 -34.06
N HIS A 100 -7.24 10.72 -33.52
CA HIS A 100 -6.42 11.39 -32.52
C HIS A 100 -4.93 11.23 -32.87
N LEU A 101 -4.29 12.30 -33.34
CA LEU A 101 -2.82 12.38 -33.39
C LEU A 101 -2.38 13.15 -32.15
N VAL A 102 -1.88 12.44 -31.15
CA VAL A 102 -1.42 13.05 -29.89
C VAL A 102 -0.08 12.45 -29.48
N ILE A 103 0.80 13.25 -28.89
CA ILE A 103 2.04 12.77 -28.27
C ILE A 103 1.75 12.53 -26.80
N ARG A 104 2.08 11.36 -26.27
CA ARG A 104 1.83 11.00 -24.87
C ARG A 104 3.13 10.90 -24.10
N ILE A 105 3.13 11.40 -22.88
CA ILE A 105 4.11 11.11 -21.84
C ILE A 105 3.37 10.40 -20.72
N VAL A 106 3.75 9.17 -20.41
CA VAL A 106 3.19 8.40 -19.29
C VAL A 106 4.33 7.97 -18.38
N TYR A 107 4.24 8.29 -17.09
CA TYR A 107 5.36 8.06 -16.17
C TYR A 107 4.92 7.69 -14.77
N ASP A 108 5.74 6.86 -14.10
CA ASP A 108 5.48 6.39 -12.74
C ASP A 108 5.85 7.43 -11.68
N VAL A 109 4.84 8.09 -11.11
CA VAL A 109 5.00 8.98 -9.95
C VAL A 109 5.08 8.25 -8.61
N SER A 110 4.77 6.95 -8.57
CA SER A 110 4.91 6.14 -7.35
C SER A 110 6.34 5.75 -7.03
N GLN A 111 7.31 6.05 -7.91
CA GLN A 111 8.71 5.68 -7.72
C GLN A 111 8.87 4.16 -7.53
N CYS A 112 8.42 3.39 -8.51
CA CYS A 112 8.33 1.93 -8.46
C CYS A 112 7.66 1.42 -7.17
N CYS A 113 6.43 1.85 -6.95
CA CYS A 113 5.68 1.50 -5.76
C CYS A 113 6.38 1.90 -4.43
N GLY A 114 7.13 3.00 -4.43
CA GLY A 114 7.88 3.50 -3.29
C GLY A 114 9.23 2.81 -3.06
N LYS A 115 9.69 1.96 -3.99
CA LYS A 115 11.03 1.36 -3.95
C LYS A 115 12.13 2.29 -4.45
N GLY A 116 11.77 3.42 -5.07
CA GLY A 116 12.67 4.27 -5.83
C GLY A 116 12.85 3.80 -7.27
N ILE A 117 13.21 4.73 -8.14
CA ILE A 117 13.69 4.46 -9.50
C ILE A 117 15.17 4.82 -9.55
N VAL A 118 15.98 3.94 -10.12
CA VAL A 118 17.43 4.13 -10.25
C VAL A 118 17.88 4.13 -11.69
N ALA A 119 18.92 4.91 -11.94
CA ALA A 119 19.78 4.85 -13.11
C ALA A 119 21.23 4.66 -12.65
N ARG A 120 22.19 4.58 -13.57
CA ARG A 120 23.62 4.48 -13.25
C ARG A 120 24.39 5.76 -13.57
N ASN A 121 25.31 6.14 -12.69
CA ASN A 121 26.28 7.20 -12.95
C ASN A 121 27.50 6.68 -13.75
N ASN A 122 28.47 7.55 -14.02
CA ASN A 122 29.70 7.18 -14.75
C ASN A 122 30.60 6.15 -14.04
N ASN A 123 30.40 5.94 -12.73
CA ASN A 123 31.11 4.93 -11.94
C ASN A 123 30.37 3.58 -11.91
N GLY A 124 29.14 3.52 -12.46
CA GLY A 124 28.26 2.35 -12.41
C GLY A 124 27.43 2.24 -11.12
N ASP A 125 27.49 3.23 -10.22
CA ASP A 125 26.69 3.27 -9.00
C ASP A 125 25.23 3.64 -9.30
N ASN A 126 24.30 3.07 -8.53
CA ASN A 126 22.89 3.45 -8.60
C ASN A 126 22.67 4.87 -8.09
N ILE A 127 21.96 5.68 -8.88
CA ILE A 127 21.54 7.04 -8.54
C ILE A 127 20.03 7.16 -8.66
N THR A 128 19.42 7.90 -7.74
CA THR A 128 17.95 8.07 -7.69
C THR A 128 17.47 8.92 -8.85
N VAL A 129 16.37 8.53 -9.49
CA VAL A 129 15.67 9.25 -10.56
C VAL A 129 14.32 9.76 -10.03
N PRO A 130 14.26 10.97 -9.44
CA PRO A 130 13.03 11.50 -8.89
C PRO A 130 12.05 11.91 -10.00
N ASN A 131 10.77 12.03 -9.64
CA ASN A 131 9.68 12.27 -10.59
C ASN A 131 9.89 13.46 -11.54
N PRO A 132 10.41 14.63 -11.11
CA PRO A 132 10.69 15.73 -12.03
C PRO A 132 11.77 15.39 -13.07
N VAL A 133 12.79 14.63 -12.67
CA VAL A 133 13.86 14.18 -13.57
C VAL A 133 13.33 13.15 -14.57
N LEU A 134 12.51 12.21 -14.11
CA LEU A 134 11.85 11.22 -14.97
C LEU A 134 10.91 11.90 -16.00
N LEU A 135 10.09 12.86 -15.56
CA LEU A 135 9.23 13.64 -16.46
C LEU A 135 10.05 14.42 -17.49
N TYR A 136 11.11 15.11 -17.05
CA TYR A 136 11.93 15.93 -17.93
C TYR A 136 12.70 15.10 -18.97
N HIS A 137 13.12 13.89 -18.60
CA HIS A 137 13.68 12.92 -19.53
C HIS A 137 12.70 12.62 -20.68
N GLU A 138 11.45 12.27 -20.37
CA GLU A 138 10.44 12.03 -21.41
C GLU A 138 10.09 13.29 -22.22
N MET A 139 10.11 14.46 -21.59
CA MET A 139 9.95 15.72 -22.31
C MET A 139 11.08 15.97 -23.32
N ALA A 140 12.30 15.51 -23.05
CA ALA A 140 13.41 15.62 -23.98
C ALA A 140 13.19 14.73 -25.22
N HIS A 141 12.68 13.50 -25.07
CA HIS A 141 12.23 12.69 -26.21
C HIS A 141 11.21 13.45 -27.05
N VAL A 142 10.15 13.97 -26.42
CA VAL A 142 9.11 14.74 -27.10
C VAL A 142 9.69 15.97 -27.82
N PHE A 143 10.61 16.69 -27.18
CA PHE A 143 11.25 17.86 -27.80
C PHE A 143 12.04 17.48 -29.05
N LEU A 144 12.81 16.39 -29.02
CA LEU A 144 13.55 15.92 -30.20
C LEU A 144 12.58 15.50 -31.32
N GLU A 145 11.52 14.76 -30.99
CA GLU A 145 10.51 14.29 -31.93
C GLU A 145 9.82 15.46 -32.65
N VAL A 146 9.29 16.45 -31.91
CA VAL A 146 8.56 17.58 -32.50
C VAL A 146 9.44 18.53 -33.31
N ASN A 147 10.76 18.53 -33.06
CA ASN A 147 11.73 19.29 -33.84
C ASN A 147 12.37 18.46 -34.98
N HIS A 148 11.88 17.24 -35.22
CA HIS A 148 12.42 16.31 -36.22
C HIS A 148 13.92 16.06 -36.07
N GLN A 149 14.40 16.07 -34.83
CA GLN A 149 15.76 15.70 -34.50
C GLN A 149 15.84 14.19 -34.24
N PRO A 150 16.99 13.53 -34.52
CA PRO A 150 17.16 12.14 -34.18
C PRO A 150 16.95 11.92 -32.67
N ASP A 151 16.00 11.06 -32.34
CA ASP A 151 15.74 10.66 -30.97
C ASP A 151 16.80 9.64 -30.52
N VAL A 152 17.86 10.16 -29.91
CA VAL A 152 18.99 9.37 -29.42
C VAL A 152 19.05 9.51 -27.91
N GLU A 153 18.92 8.38 -27.22
CA GLU A 153 18.92 8.27 -25.75
C GLU A 153 20.05 9.07 -25.08
N SER A 154 21.26 9.07 -25.64
CA SER A 154 22.39 9.84 -25.09
C SER A 154 22.16 11.35 -25.08
N SER A 155 21.42 11.89 -26.05
CA SER A 155 21.06 13.30 -26.11
C SER A 155 19.97 13.63 -25.08
N VAL A 156 19.01 12.74 -24.91
CA VAL A 156 17.93 12.85 -23.91
C VAL A 156 18.50 12.79 -22.48
N ILE A 157 19.40 11.85 -22.20
CA ILE A 157 20.14 11.81 -20.92
C ILE A 157 21.02 13.06 -20.76
N GLY A 158 21.53 13.62 -21.86
CA GLY A 158 22.23 14.91 -21.85
C GLY A 158 21.35 16.03 -21.29
N ASP A 159 20.10 16.13 -21.74
CA ASP A 159 19.12 17.07 -21.21
C ASP A 159 18.72 16.73 -19.76
N GLU A 160 18.44 15.46 -19.45
CA GLU A 160 18.16 14.99 -18.09
C GLU A 160 19.24 15.50 -17.11
N ASN A 161 20.51 15.40 -17.50
CA ASN A 161 21.65 15.85 -16.71
C ASN A 161 21.70 17.37 -16.49
N VAL A 162 21.10 18.18 -17.36
CA VAL A 162 20.93 19.63 -17.13
C VAL A 162 20.02 19.86 -15.92
N LEU A 163 18.88 19.16 -15.85
CA LEU A 163 17.98 19.26 -14.70
C LEU A 163 18.62 18.66 -13.44
N ARG A 164 19.29 17.51 -13.54
CA ARG A 164 20.02 16.93 -12.39
C ARG A 164 21.04 17.90 -11.82
N ALA A 165 21.83 18.57 -12.68
CA ALA A 165 22.80 19.56 -12.26
C ALA A 165 22.14 20.75 -11.54
N GLN A 166 21.00 21.23 -12.06
CA GLN A 166 20.20 22.27 -11.42
C GLN A 166 19.69 21.85 -10.02
N LEU A 167 19.32 20.58 -9.85
CA LEU A 167 18.86 20.02 -8.58
C LEU A 167 20.01 19.59 -7.64
N GLY A 168 21.26 19.71 -8.07
CA GLY A 168 22.43 19.27 -7.32
C GLY A 168 22.58 17.75 -7.21
N GLN A 169 21.96 16.98 -8.11
CA GLN A 169 21.97 15.53 -8.09
C GLN A 169 23.17 14.93 -8.82
N CYS A 170 23.44 13.63 -8.59
CA CYS A 170 24.41 12.88 -9.39
C CYS A 170 24.06 12.95 -10.89
N LEU A 171 25.05 12.92 -11.77
CA LEU A 171 24.78 12.84 -13.22
C LEU A 171 24.66 11.39 -13.69
N ARG A 172 23.68 11.09 -14.53
CA ARG A 172 23.51 9.80 -15.20
C ARG A 172 24.54 9.65 -16.31
N ASN A 173 25.07 8.45 -16.48
CA ASN A 173 25.97 8.14 -17.59
C ASN A 173 25.18 8.13 -18.90
N VAL A 174 25.55 9.01 -19.84
CA VAL A 174 24.89 9.16 -21.16
C VAL A 174 25.00 7.89 -22.04
N ASN A 175 25.92 6.98 -21.71
CA ASN A 175 26.12 5.72 -22.42
C ASN A 175 25.51 4.51 -21.67
N ASP A 176 24.89 4.73 -20.51
CA ASP A 176 24.28 3.67 -19.70
C ASP A 176 22.77 3.87 -19.62
N HIS A 177 22.07 2.98 -20.31
CA HIS A 177 20.61 2.99 -20.42
C HIS A 177 19.98 2.01 -19.45
N GLU A 178 20.77 1.35 -18.60
CA GLU A 178 20.25 0.51 -17.54
C GLU A 178 19.59 1.35 -16.45
N GLY A 179 18.55 0.77 -15.87
CA GLY A 179 17.82 1.33 -14.74
C GLY A 179 16.82 0.33 -14.21
N GLY A 180 16.05 0.75 -13.22
CA GLY A 180 14.94 -0.04 -12.70
C GLY A 180 14.52 0.39 -11.31
N CYS A 181 13.86 -0.52 -10.61
CA CYS A 181 13.38 -0.27 -9.26
C CYS A 181 14.47 -0.47 -8.22
N GLY A 182 14.67 0.51 -7.35
CA GLY A 182 15.57 0.39 -6.21
C GLY A 182 15.95 1.74 -5.61
N ASP A 183 16.79 1.68 -4.59
CA ASP A 183 17.33 2.86 -3.93
C ASP A 183 18.65 3.27 -4.60
N GLY A 184 18.83 4.58 -4.79
CA GLY A 184 20.04 5.18 -5.31
C GLY A 184 20.54 6.33 -4.43
N SER A 185 21.72 6.84 -4.75
CA SER A 185 22.20 8.10 -4.15
C SER A 185 21.64 9.30 -4.93
N ASP A 186 21.27 10.34 -4.21
CA ASP A 186 20.97 11.68 -4.73
C ASP A 186 22.23 12.57 -4.80
N CYS A 187 23.39 12.08 -4.34
CA CYS A 187 24.63 12.84 -4.15
C CYS A 187 24.47 14.11 -3.28
N GLY A 188 23.51 14.14 -2.36
CA GLY A 188 23.21 15.30 -1.52
C GLY A 188 22.43 16.41 -2.24
N GLY A 189 21.88 16.12 -3.42
CA GLY A 189 20.95 16.98 -4.15
C GLY A 189 19.56 17.01 -3.51
N ASN A 190 18.72 17.92 -4.00
CA ASN A 190 17.30 17.93 -3.65
C ASN A 190 16.53 17.06 -4.65
N ASP A 191 15.61 16.21 -4.18
CA ASP A 191 14.67 15.47 -5.05
C ASP A 191 13.73 16.39 -5.86
N GLY A 192 13.73 17.69 -5.55
CA GLY A 192 13.11 18.75 -6.33
C GLY A 192 11.96 19.47 -5.63
N GLY A 193 11.50 19.05 -4.45
CA GLY A 193 10.38 19.71 -3.76
C GLY A 193 9.94 19.02 -2.46
N PRO A 194 8.94 19.56 -1.72
CA PRO A 194 8.48 19.03 -0.43
C PRO A 194 7.82 17.64 -0.51
N ASP A 195 7.51 17.16 -1.72
CA ASP A 195 6.86 15.88 -2.00
C ASP A 195 7.89 14.75 -2.12
N SER A 196 8.63 14.48 -1.04
CA SER A 196 9.50 13.31 -0.79
C SER A 196 8.87 11.97 -1.22
N GLY A 197 8.73 11.74 -2.53
CA GLY A 197 7.85 10.74 -3.13
C GLY A 197 6.42 10.78 -2.58
N PRO A 198 5.49 9.98 -3.12
CA PRO A 198 4.51 9.38 -2.24
C PRO A 198 5.26 8.63 -1.12
N PRO A 199 4.76 8.63 0.14
CA PRO A 199 5.36 7.83 1.19
C PRO A 199 5.53 6.37 0.69
N PRO A 200 6.57 5.64 1.13
CA PRO A 200 6.83 4.27 0.68
C PRO A 200 5.54 3.42 0.72
N GLY A 201 5.14 2.92 -0.46
CA GLY A 201 3.89 2.19 -0.73
C GLY A 201 2.90 3.02 -1.57
N GLY A 202 2.57 2.71 -2.82
CA GLY A 202 2.86 1.59 -3.71
C GLY A 202 2.21 1.89 -5.08
N CYS A 203 2.23 0.98 -6.05
CA CYS A 203 1.59 1.20 -7.34
C CYS A 203 0.06 1.16 -7.25
N ALA A 204 -0.64 2.22 -7.63
CA ALA A 204 -2.08 2.22 -7.87
C ALA A 204 -2.32 1.85 -9.34
N ALA A 205 -2.44 0.56 -9.62
CA ALA A 205 -2.97 0.11 -10.90
C ALA A 205 -4.37 0.72 -11.10
N GLY A 206 -4.55 1.42 -12.22
CA GLY A 206 -5.80 2.04 -12.61
C GLY A 206 -6.99 1.09 -12.54
N THR A 207 -8.09 1.62 -12.03
CA THR A 207 -9.47 1.16 -12.21
C THR A 207 -9.75 -0.33 -11.91
N THR A 208 -10.07 -0.61 -10.66
CA THR A 208 -11.26 -1.40 -10.25
C THR A 208 -11.35 -1.36 -8.73
N THR A 209 -12.00 -0.32 -8.20
CA THR A 209 -12.47 -0.18 -6.80
C THR A 209 -11.49 -0.63 -5.71
N VAL A 210 -10.92 0.34 -4.97
CA VAL A 210 -10.14 0.08 -3.77
C VAL A 210 -11.06 -0.51 -2.68
N CYS A 211 -11.37 -1.80 -2.76
CA CYS A 211 -12.30 -2.48 -1.87
C CYS A 211 -11.70 -2.76 -0.48
N PHE A 212 -10.39 -2.56 -0.30
CA PHE A 212 -9.65 -2.90 0.91
C PHE A 212 -9.13 -1.66 1.63
N VAL A 213 -9.41 -1.57 2.93
CA VAL A 213 -8.90 -0.46 3.79
C VAL A 213 -7.39 -0.35 3.74
N VAL A 214 -6.66 -1.47 3.68
CA VAL A 214 -5.19 -1.45 3.59
C VAL A 214 -4.71 -0.78 2.30
N SER A 215 -5.33 -1.08 1.16
CA SER A 215 -4.96 -0.49 -0.13
C SER A 215 -5.32 0.98 -0.20
N ALA A 216 -6.44 1.40 0.40
CA ALA A 216 -6.78 2.83 0.47
C ALA A 216 -5.84 3.58 1.41
N ALA A 217 -5.52 3.01 2.58
CA ALA A 217 -4.63 3.62 3.55
C ALA A 217 -3.19 3.78 3.01
N THR A 218 -2.70 2.77 2.29
CA THR A 218 -1.38 2.84 1.64
C THR A 218 -1.43 3.64 0.35
N GLY A 219 -2.60 3.73 -0.29
CA GLY A 219 -2.78 4.29 -1.64
C GLY A 219 -2.41 3.31 -2.75
N SER A 220 -2.25 2.04 -2.42
CA SER A 220 -1.81 1.03 -3.37
C SER A 220 -2.32 -0.37 -3.07
N ALA A 221 -2.81 -1.04 -4.11
CA ALA A 221 -3.11 -2.47 -4.08
C ALA A 221 -1.86 -3.36 -4.11
N GLN A 222 -0.66 -2.77 -4.16
CA GLN A 222 0.65 -3.42 -4.27
C GLN A 222 1.65 -2.88 -3.24
N SER A 223 1.21 -2.24 -2.15
CA SER A 223 2.14 -1.84 -1.09
C SER A 223 2.75 -3.06 -0.39
N ASP A 224 3.88 -2.86 0.29
CA ASP A 224 4.52 -3.91 1.10
C ASP A 224 3.56 -4.48 2.15
N GLU A 225 2.71 -3.65 2.76
CA GLU A 225 1.70 -4.12 3.70
C GLU A 225 0.67 -5.06 3.02
N VAL A 226 0.21 -4.70 1.82
CA VAL A 226 -0.71 -5.56 1.05
C VAL A 226 -0.03 -6.88 0.67
N HIS A 227 1.21 -6.82 0.20
CA HIS A 227 1.98 -8.02 -0.16
C HIS A 227 2.23 -8.92 1.05
N ALA A 228 2.63 -8.36 2.19
CA ALA A 228 2.88 -9.12 3.40
C ALA A 228 1.59 -9.81 3.90
N LEU A 229 0.44 -9.12 3.89
CA LEU A 229 -0.85 -9.72 4.23
C LEU A 229 -1.25 -10.83 3.25
N ARG A 230 -1.05 -10.63 1.94
CA ARG A 230 -1.34 -11.65 0.91
C ARG A 230 -0.45 -12.88 1.08
N GLN A 231 0.84 -12.69 1.33
CA GLN A 231 1.81 -13.79 1.53
C GLN A 231 1.47 -14.59 2.79
N LEU A 232 1.18 -13.91 3.90
CA LEU A 232 0.79 -14.59 5.13
C LEU A 232 -0.52 -15.36 4.94
N ARG A 233 -1.54 -14.75 4.31
CA ARG A 233 -2.80 -15.40 3.97
C ARG A 233 -2.56 -16.66 3.14
N ALA A 234 -1.74 -16.58 2.10
CA ALA A 234 -1.42 -17.70 1.23
C ALA A 234 -0.73 -18.84 1.99
N ARG A 235 0.24 -18.51 2.86
CA ARG A 235 0.92 -19.51 3.71
C ARG A 235 -0.03 -20.20 4.67
N VAL A 236 -0.93 -19.45 5.32
CA VAL A 236 -1.92 -20.00 6.25
C VAL A 236 -2.94 -20.88 5.51
N ALA A 237 -3.47 -20.41 4.37
CA ALA A 237 -4.41 -21.17 3.55
C ALA A 237 -3.80 -22.46 2.99
N ALA A 238 -2.53 -22.43 2.61
CA ALA A 238 -1.81 -23.61 2.11
C ALA A 238 -1.55 -24.65 3.21
N ARG A 239 -1.60 -24.27 4.50
CA ARG A 239 -1.33 -25.20 5.60
C ARG A 239 -2.50 -26.13 5.89
N SER A 240 -3.73 -25.64 5.81
CA SER A 240 -4.93 -26.41 6.16
C SER A 240 -6.15 -25.87 5.42
N VAL A 241 -6.97 -26.76 4.85
CA VAL A 241 -8.24 -26.39 4.22
C VAL A 241 -9.17 -25.69 5.22
N LEU A 242 -9.10 -26.05 6.50
CA LEU A 242 -9.86 -25.40 7.58
C LEU A 242 -9.46 -23.92 7.74
N ALA A 243 -8.15 -23.65 7.71
CA ALA A 243 -7.61 -22.31 7.80
C ALA A 243 -7.99 -21.46 6.57
N ALA A 244 -7.94 -22.06 5.37
CA ALA A 244 -8.39 -21.41 4.14
C ALA A 244 -9.88 -21.03 4.21
N ARG A 245 -10.75 -21.93 4.66
CA ARG A 245 -12.19 -21.64 4.81
C ARG A 245 -12.47 -20.59 5.88
N LEU A 246 -11.72 -20.57 6.98
CA LEU A 246 -11.83 -19.51 7.99
C LEU A 246 -11.49 -18.15 7.37
N ILE A 247 -10.44 -18.08 6.55
CA ILE A 247 -10.07 -16.87 5.81
C ILE A 247 -11.24 -16.42 4.92
N ASP A 248 -11.88 -17.34 4.19
CA ASP A 248 -13.02 -16.99 3.32
C ASP A 248 -14.18 -16.36 4.11
N VAL A 249 -14.52 -16.90 5.28
CA VAL A 249 -15.57 -16.34 6.15
C VAL A 249 -15.18 -14.97 6.70
N VAL A 250 -13.91 -14.79 7.09
CA VAL A 250 -13.39 -13.47 7.50
C VAL A 250 -13.50 -12.46 6.36
N TYR A 251 -13.14 -12.84 5.12
CA TYR A 251 -13.23 -11.95 3.96
C TYR A 251 -14.69 -11.63 3.58
N ALA A 252 -15.60 -12.57 3.74
CA ALA A 252 -17.03 -12.35 3.52
C ALA A 252 -17.62 -11.30 4.48
N GLU A 253 -17.24 -11.33 5.76
CA GLU A 253 -17.61 -10.26 6.70
C GLU A 253 -16.87 -8.96 6.43
N TYR A 254 -15.58 -9.02 6.10
CA TYR A 254 -14.75 -7.85 5.79
C TYR A 254 -15.30 -7.03 4.61
N ALA A 255 -15.80 -7.71 3.57
CA ALA A 255 -16.37 -7.09 2.38
C ALA A 255 -17.63 -6.25 2.69
N GLN A 256 -18.31 -6.47 3.82
CA GLN A 256 -19.54 -5.76 4.17
C GLN A 256 -19.30 -4.30 4.60
N PHE A 257 -18.10 -3.99 5.09
CA PHE A 257 -17.78 -2.64 5.60
C PHE A 257 -16.56 -2.00 4.94
N SER A 258 -15.61 -2.80 4.44
CA SER A 258 -14.34 -2.30 3.93
C SER A 258 -14.47 -1.31 2.77
N PRO A 259 -15.30 -1.53 1.73
CA PRO A 259 -15.40 -0.59 0.61
C PRO A 259 -15.85 0.82 1.04
N ALA A 260 -16.82 0.90 1.97
CA ALA A 260 -17.31 2.19 2.47
C ALA A 260 -16.23 2.96 3.26
N ILE A 261 -15.44 2.25 4.07
CA ILE A 261 -14.31 2.86 4.79
C ILE A 261 -13.21 3.27 3.81
N ALA A 262 -12.85 2.40 2.86
CA ALA A 262 -11.80 2.64 1.87
C ALA A 262 -12.11 3.88 1.01
N ASN A 263 -13.32 3.98 0.46
CA ASN A 263 -13.76 5.13 -0.33
C ASN A 263 -13.71 6.45 0.46
N ARG A 264 -13.97 6.41 1.78
CA ARG A 264 -13.94 7.62 2.62
C ARG A 264 -12.52 8.10 2.92
N ILE A 265 -11.54 7.20 2.96
CA ILE A 265 -10.16 7.59 3.29
C ILE A 265 -9.33 7.83 2.03
N GLU A 266 -9.63 7.23 0.89
CA GLU A 266 -8.79 7.25 -0.33
C GLU A 266 -8.39 8.66 -0.77
N GLY A 267 -9.32 9.62 -0.74
CA GLY A 267 -9.08 11.01 -1.14
C GLY A 267 -8.52 11.93 -0.06
N ASP A 268 -8.30 11.45 1.17
CA ASP A 268 -7.84 12.26 2.30
C ASP A 268 -6.48 11.75 2.82
N VAL A 269 -5.42 12.49 2.50
CA VAL A 269 -4.02 12.15 2.87
C VAL A 269 -3.84 11.99 4.39
N LEU A 270 -4.49 12.84 5.19
CA LEU A 270 -4.38 12.78 6.64
C LEU A 270 -5.14 11.56 7.18
N ALA A 271 -6.33 11.27 6.63
CA ALA A 271 -7.08 10.08 6.96
C ALA A 271 -6.32 8.80 6.61
N ARG A 272 -5.73 8.71 5.41
CA ARG A 272 -4.89 7.58 4.97
C ARG A 272 -3.75 7.33 5.94
N ARG A 273 -2.99 8.38 6.25
CA ARG A 273 -1.86 8.30 7.19
C ARG A 273 -2.30 7.88 8.59
N ALA A 274 -3.42 8.41 9.07
CA ALA A 274 -3.99 8.01 10.36
C ALA A 274 -4.40 6.54 10.38
N VAL A 275 -5.10 6.04 9.36
CA VAL A 275 -5.50 4.62 9.25
C VAL A 275 -4.28 3.71 9.10
N LEU A 276 -3.27 4.13 8.32
CA LEU A 276 -2.04 3.36 8.14
C LEU A 276 -1.31 3.14 9.48
N LEU A 277 -1.16 4.20 10.29
CA LEU A 277 -0.45 4.15 11.57
C LEU A 277 -1.30 3.55 12.70
N ALA A 278 -2.59 3.86 12.75
CA ALA A 278 -3.46 3.44 13.85
C ALA A 278 -4.01 2.01 13.68
N VAL A 279 -4.12 1.51 12.45
CA VAL A 279 -4.83 0.26 12.13
C VAL A 279 -3.94 -0.71 11.35
N VAL A 280 -3.51 -0.32 10.15
CA VAL A 280 -2.87 -1.25 9.19
C VAL A 280 -1.56 -1.81 9.73
N ARG A 281 -0.63 -0.94 10.15
CA ARG A 281 0.70 -1.36 10.62
C ARG A 281 0.63 -2.18 11.92
N PRO A 282 -0.14 -1.79 12.96
CA PRO A 282 -0.35 -2.61 14.14
C PRO A 282 -0.91 -4.01 13.81
N LEU A 283 -1.92 -4.09 12.94
CA LEU A 283 -2.50 -5.37 12.53
C LEU A 283 -1.51 -6.24 11.77
N LEU A 284 -0.80 -5.67 10.80
CA LEU A 284 0.21 -6.40 10.05
C LEU A 284 1.30 -6.95 10.98
N ALA A 285 1.77 -6.14 11.93
CA ALA A 285 2.79 -6.57 12.88
C ALA A 285 2.28 -7.68 13.82
N TRP A 286 1.02 -7.59 14.25
CA TRP A 286 0.37 -8.63 15.05
C TRP A 286 0.29 -9.95 14.27
N TYR A 287 -0.21 -9.91 13.03
CA TYR A 287 -0.30 -11.11 12.20
C TYR A 287 1.07 -11.66 11.82
N SER A 288 2.07 -10.81 11.63
CA SER A 288 3.45 -11.23 11.37
C SER A 288 4.02 -11.98 12.57
N LEU A 289 3.74 -11.52 13.79
CA LEU A 289 4.11 -12.24 15.02
C LEU A 289 3.39 -13.58 15.12
N ALA A 290 2.08 -13.61 14.86
CA ALA A 290 1.31 -14.85 14.86
C ALA A 290 1.83 -15.85 13.81
N GLY A 291 2.14 -15.40 12.60
CA GLY A 291 2.74 -16.21 11.54
C GLY A 291 4.11 -16.75 11.95
N ALA A 292 4.99 -15.89 12.46
CA ALA A 292 6.32 -16.33 12.91
C ALA A 292 6.24 -17.36 14.05
N LEU A 293 5.32 -17.18 15.00
CA LEU A 293 5.10 -18.16 16.07
C LEU A 293 4.54 -19.49 15.53
N ALA A 294 3.58 -19.43 14.60
CA ALA A 294 2.91 -20.61 14.09
C ALA A 294 3.78 -21.44 13.12
N PHE A 295 4.64 -20.79 12.34
CA PHE A 295 5.49 -21.47 11.35
C PHE A 295 6.92 -21.73 11.84
N ASP A 296 7.50 -20.81 12.63
CA ASP A 296 8.91 -20.86 13.02
C ASP A 296 9.09 -21.12 14.54
N GLY A 297 7.99 -21.15 15.31
CA GLY A 297 8.02 -21.36 16.75
C GLY A 297 8.61 -20.18 17.54
N ARG A 298 9.08 -20.47 18.75
CA ARG A 298 9.75 -19.50 19.63
C ARG A 298 11.23 -19.40 19.25
N GLY A 299 11.56 -18.48 18.34
CA GLY A 299 12.88 -18.33 17.75
C GLY A 299 13.22 -16.88 17.41
N GLU A 300 14.23 -16.68 16.56
CA GLU A 300 14.65 -15.32 16.19
C GLU A 300 13.61 -14.59 15.33
N ALA A 301 12.89 -15.32 14.47
CA ALA A 301 11.82 -14.75 13.66
C ALA A 301 10.69 -14.15 14.52
N SER A 302 10.19 -14.91 15.51
CA SER A 302 9.14 -14.43 16.42
C SER A 302 9.63 -13.33 17.36
N ARG A 303 10.89 -13.36 17.82
CA ARG A 303 11.49 -12.23 18.56
C ARG A 303 11.57 -10.95 17.74
N ARG A 304 11.97 -11.07 16.46
CA ARG A 304 12.01 -9.93 15.53
C ARG A 304 10.61 -9.37 15.28
N ALA A 305 9.63 -10.24 15.05
CA ALA A 305 8.24 -9.83 14.87
C ALA A 305 7.65 -9.16 16.13
N ALA A 306 7.99 -9.64 17.33
CA ALA A 306 7.57 -9.00 18.58
C ALA A 306 8.15 -7.59 18.75
N ARG A 307 9.42 -7.37 18.35
CA ARG A 307 10.02 -6.03 18.30
C ARG A 307 9.32 -5.13 17.28
N ALA A 308 9.00 -5.67 16.11
CA ALA A 308 8.26 -4.94 15.07
C ALA A 308 6.86 -4.54 15.52
N LEU A 309 6.16 -5.38 16.29
CA LEU A 309 4.86 -5.06 16.90
C LEU A 309 4.95 -3.87 17.86
N ALA A 310 5.98 -3.82 18.70
CA ALA A 310 6.22 -2.68 19.57
C ALA A 310 6.48 -1.38 18.79
N ALA A 311 7.24 -1.46 17.69
CA ALA A 311 7.53 -0.32 16.82
C ALA A 311 6.29 0.14 16.00
N ALA A 312 5.40 -0.78 15.65
CA ALA A 312 4.21 -0.50 14.86
C ALA A 312 3.14 0.31 15.61
N CYS A 313 3.26 0.43 16.94
CA CYS A 313 2.35 1.19 17.80
C CYS A 313 3.04 2.43 18.40
N PRO A 314 3.32 3.48 17.60
CA PRO A 314 4.08 4.64 18.06
C PRO A 314 3.37 5.41 19.18
N ARG A 315 4.12 5.77 20.23
CA ARG A 315 3.60 6.44 21.43
C ARG A 315 2.88 7.76 21.14
N TYR A 316 3.32 8.51 20.12
CA TYR A 316 2.75 9.81 19.75
C TYR A 316 1.34 9.72 19.15
N VAL A 317 0.85 8.53 18.81
CA VAL A 317 -0.52 8.33 18.30
C VAL A 317 -1.55 8.28 19.43
N GLY A 318 -1.12 8.15 20.70
CA GLY A 318 -2.00 8.18 21.86
C GLY A 318 -2.65 6.82 22.15
N SER A 319 -1.84 5.83 22.54
CA SER A 319 -2.28 4.44 22.76
C SER A 319 -3.46 4.30 23.71
N ALA A 320 -3.55 5.12 24.76
CA ALA A 320 -4.67 5.08 25.72
C ALA A 320 -6.01 5.43 25.07
N LEU A 321 -6.05 6.48 24.24
CA LEU A 321 -7.26 6.90 23.52
C LEU A 321 -7.68 5.83 22.51
N LEU A 322 -6.72 5.24 21.79
CA LEU A 322 -7.01 4.15 20.85
C LEU A 322 -7.58 2.91 21.56
N VAL A 323 -7.03 2.54 22.71
CA VAL A 323 -7.58 1.44 23.53
C VAL A 323 -9.01 1.75 23.97
N GLU A 324 -9.26 2.96 24.48
CA GLU A 324 -10.61 3.38 24.91
C GLU A 324 -11.62 3.34 23.76
N MET A 325 -11.22 3.80 22.58
CA MET A 325 -12.04 3.75 21.37
C MET A 325 -12.34 2.32 20.92
N LEU A 326 -11.34 1.44 20.90
CA LEU A 326 -11.51 0.04 20.52
C LEU A 326 -12.41 -0.70 21.52
N ASP A 327 -12.26 -0.40 22.82
CA ASP A 327 -13.14 -0.92 23.87
C ASP A 327 -14.58 -0.42 23.70
N ALA A 328 -14.76 0.86 23.35
CA ALA A 328 -16.08 1.40 23.06
C ALA A 328 -16.74 0.68 21.88
N LEU A 329 -16.01 0.48 20.78
CA LEU A 329 -16.49 -0.24 19.60
C LEU A 329 -16.81 -1.71 19.90
N ALA A 330 -15.98 -2.40 20.67
CA ALA A 330 -16.15 -3.80 21.04
C ALA A 330 -17.33 -4.03 22.00
N THR A 331 -17.72 -3.00 22.76
CA THR A 331 -18.84 -3.04 23.73
C THR A 331 -20.09 -2.33 23.26
N GLY A 332 -20.10 -1.80 22.03
CA GLY A 332 -21.23 -1.04 21.48
C GLY A 332 -21.49 0.31 22.18
N ARG A 333 -20.52 0.84 22.93
CA ARG A 333 -20.60 2.16 23.56
C ARG A 333 -20.32 3.28 22.54
N ALA A 334 -20.74 4.49 22.88
CA ALA A 334 -20.38 5.68 22.11
C ALA A 334 -18.86 5.89 22.12
N LEU A 335 -18.32 6.39 20.99
CA LEU A 335 -16.91 6.77 20.92
C LEU A 335 -16.63 7.93 21.90
N PRO A 336 -15.41 8.00 22.48
CA PRO A 336 -15.03 9.10 23.36
C PRO A 336 -15.19 10.46 22.68
N ALA A 337 -15.52 11.51 23.45
CA ALA A 337 -15.69 12.86 22.91
C ALA A 337 -14.42 13.40 22.22
N ALA A 338 -13.25 12.90 22.64
CA ALA A 338 -11.95 13.21 22.06
C ALA A 338 -11.68 12.53 20.70
N ALA A 339 -12.59 11.68 20.20
CA ALA A 339 -12.42 11.02 18.92
C ALA A 339 -12.42 12.03 17.75
N SER A 340 -11.50 11.82 16.80
CA SER A 340 -11.35 12.69 15.64
C SER A 340 -12.65 12.75 14.80
N PRO A 341 -12.89 13.85 14.06
CA PRO A 341 -14.02 13.95 13.15
C PRO A 341 -14.09 12.77 12.15
N LEU A 342 -12.94 12.32 11.65
CA LEU A 342 -12.83 11.16 10.77
C LEU A 342 -13.42 9.89 11.41
N LEU A 343 -13.00 9.57 12.64
CA LEU A 343 -13.48 8.37 13.35
C LEU A 343 -14.96 8.45 13.69
N ARG A 344 -15.45 9.64 14.06
CA ARG A 344 -16.88 9.88 14.26
C ARG A 344 -17.65 9.68 12.95
N GLY A 345 -17.10 10.17 11.84
CA GLY A 345 -17.62 9.95 10.49
C GLY A 345 -17.70 8.48 10.12
N LEU A 346 -16.70 7.66 10.48
CA LEU A 346 -16.66 6.21 10.23
C LEU A 346 -17.45 5.38 11.25
N GLY A 347 -18.08 6.02 12.24
CA GLY A 347 -18.75 5.35 13.35
C GLY A 347 -19.78 4.27 12.95
N PRO A 348 -20.68 4.51 11.97
CA PRO A 348 -21.64 3.49 11.52
C PRO A 348 -20.97 2.23 10.95
N GLU A 349 -19.97 2.39 10.08
CA GLU A 349 -19.24 1.28 9.46
C GLU A 349 -18.42 0.51 10.49
N LEU A 350 -17.76 1.22 11.42
CA LEU A 350 -17.00 0.61 12.51
C LEU A 350 -17.89 -0.18 13.48
N ARG A 351 -19.10 0.31 13.78
CA ARG A 351 -20.09 -0.44 14.60
C ARG A 351 -20.61 -1.68 13.89
N THR A 352 -20.86 -1.58 12.58
CA THR A 352 -21.24 -2.73 11.77
C THR A 352 -20.13 -3.77 11.81
N ALA A 353 -18.89 -3.36 11.53
CA ALA A 353 -17.72 -4.21 11.55
C ALA A 353 -17.47 -4.86 12.93
N SER A 354 -17.66 -4.14 14.04
CA SER A 354 -17.41 -4.68 15.39
C SER A 354 -18.51 -5.65 15.88
N SER A 355 -19.69 -5.62 15.25
CA SER A 355 -20.80 -6.56 15.51
C SER A 355 -20.67 -7.89 14.77
N LEU A 356 -19.89 -7.91 13.68
CA LEU A 356 -19.60 -9.09 12.89
C LEU A 356 -18.54 -9.96 13.60
N ARG A 357 -18.79 -11.26 13.76
CA ARG A 357 -18.05 -12.11 14.71
C ARG A 357 -16.64 -12.44 14.25
N CYS A 358 -16.46 -12.77 12.97
CA CYS A 358 -15.16 -13.02 12.37
C CYS A 358 -14.37 -11.73 12.15
N ALA A 359 -15.01 -10.61 11.79
CA ALA A 359 -14.38 -9.31 11.67
C ALA A 359 -13.92 -8.78 13.04
N ARG A 360 -14.71 -8.97 14.10
CA ARG A 360 -14.30 -8.66 15.48
C ARG A 360 -13.05 -9.44 15.87
N TRP A 361 -13.07 -10.76 15.68
CA TRP A 361 -11.93 -11.62 15.99
C TRP A 361 -10.70 -11.27 15.13
N ALA A 362 -10.87 -11.07 13.82
CA ALA A 362 -9.74 -10.85 12.92
C ALA A 362 -9.19 -9.43 13.03
N VAL A 363 -10.02 -8.40 13.16
CA VAL A 363 -9.60 -7.00 13.06
C VAL A 363 -9.54 -6.32 14.43
N PHE A 364 -10.62 -6.35 15.21
CA PHE A 364 -10.72 -5.51 16.41
C PHE A 364 -9.96 -6.07 17.61
N ASP A 365 -10.09 -7.37 17.87
CA ASP A 365 -9.42 -8.04 18.98
C ASP A 365 -7.88 -7.94 18.91
N PRO A 366 -7.20 -8.26 17.79
CA PRO A 366 -5.76 -8.15 17.71
C PRO A 366 -5.29 -6.70 17.71
N LEU A 367 -6.06 -5.78 17.13
CA LEU A 367 -5.76 -4.36 17.18
C LEU A 367 -5.81 -3.83 18.62
N ALA A 368 -6.84 -4.21 19.39
CA ALA A 368 -6.94 -3.85 20.80
C ALA A 368 -5.79 -4.43 21.63
N ARG A 369 -5.42 -5.69 21.39
CA ARG A 369 -4.28 -6.34 22.08
C ARG A 369 -2.95 -5.66 21.74
N ALA A 370 -2.72 -5.31 20.47
CA ALA A 370 -1.52 -4.59 20.03
C ALA A 370 -1.38 -3.24 20.76
N TRP A 371 -2.45 -2.43 20.77
CA TRP A 371 -2.43 -1.13 21.44
C TRP A 371 -2.37 -1.22 22.95
N ARG A 372 -2.99 -2.23 23.58
CA ARG A 372 -2.84 -2.49 25.03
C ARG A 372 -1.42 -2.91 25.39
N ALA A 373 -0.77 -3.77 24.59
CA ALA A 373 0.62 -4.13 24.80
C ALA A 373 1.54 -2.89 24.70
N ALA A 374 1.30 -2.01 23.74
CA ALA A 374 2.02 -0.75 23.60
C ALA A 374 1.79 0.22 24.77
N ALA A 375 0.54 0.33 25.25
CA ALA A 375 0.20 1.15 26.42
C ALA A 375 0.80 0.59 27.72
N GLY A 376 0.76 -0.73 27.91
CA GLY A 376 1.36 -1.42 29.05
C GLY A 376 2.88 -1.26 29.10
N GLY A 377 3.57 -1.27 27.96
CA GLY A 377 5.01 -1.00 27.87
C GLY A 377 5.41 0.43 28.23
N ALA A 378 4.51 1.41 28.10
CA ALA A 378 4.74 2.77 28.60
C ALA A 378 4.60 2.83 30.14
N ASN A 379 3.69 2.03 30.71
CA ASN A 379 3.46 1.94 32.15
C ASN A 379 4.44 1.00 32.87
N ALA A 380 5.11 0.10 32.16
CA ALA A 380 6.17 -0.77 32.72
C ALA A 380 7.37 0.04 33.28
N ALA A 381 7.57 1.27 32.81
CA ALA A 381 8.50 2.23 33.43
C ALA A 381 8.14 2.59 34.88
N HIS A 382 6.94 2.22 35.35
CA HIS A 382 6.41 2.44 36.70
C HIS A 382 6.19 1.13 37.49
N GLY A 383 6.84 0.02 37.10
CA GLY A 383 6.85 -1.22 37.88
C GLY A 383 5.74 -2.25 37.55
N ALA A 384 4.95 -2.03 36.49
CA ALA A 384 4.02 -3.04 35.98
C ALA A 384 4.77 -4.13 35.18
N HIS A 385 4.37 -5.39 35.33
CA HIS A 385 4.92 -6.49 34.53
C HIS A 385 4.58 -6.29 33.03
N PRO A 386 5.55 -6.51 32.11
CA PRO A 386 5.27 -6.44 30.67
C PRO A 386 4.21 -7.46 30.27
N VAL A 387 3.32 -7.07 29.35
CA VAL A 387 2.36 -7.98 28.74
C VAL A 387 3.12 -9.04 27.93
N ASP A 388 2.86 -10.33 28.20
CA ASP A 388 3.40 -11.41 27.39
C ASP A 388 2.63 -11.49 26.05
N VAL A 389 3.18 -10.83 25.03
CA VAL A 389 2.57 -10.77 23.70
C VAL A 389 2.47 -12.14 23.02
N VAL A 390 3.30 -13.13 23.40
CA VAL A 390 3.21 -14.49 22.85
C VAL A 390 1.98 -15.19 23.40
N GLU A 391 1.74 -15.06 24.70
CA GLU A 391 0.54 -15.58 25.35
C GLU A 391 -0.72 -14.90 24.82
N GLU A 392 -0.70 -13.57 24.63
CA GLU A 392 -1.83 -12.83 24.06
C GLU A 392 -2.17 -13.25 22.62
N VAL A 393 -1.15 -13.59 21.79
CA VAL A 393 -1.35 -14.16 20.45
C VAL A 393 -1.96 -15.55 20.55
N ALA A 394 -1.45 -16.41 21.44
CA ALA A 394 -1.96 -17.76 21.61
C ALA A 394 -3.43 -17.76 22.05
N GLN A 395 -3.79 -16.89 23.01
CA GLN A 395 -5.17 -16.70 23.45
C GLN A 395 -6.06 -16.19 22.33
N TRP A 396 -5.60 -15.23 21.52
CA TRP A 396 -6.35 -14.75 20.36
C TRP A 396 -6.61 -15.87 19.34
N LEU A 397 -5.60 -16.67 19.00
CA LEU A 397 -5.75 -17.82 18.10
C LEU A 397 -6.70 -18.88 18.67
N ALA A 398 -6.67 -19.14 19.98
CA ALA A 398 -7.59 -20.07 20.64
C ALA A 398 -9.06 -19.60 20.57
N GLN A 399 -9.29 -18.30 20.34
CA GLN A 399 -10.61 -17.70 20.14
C GLN A 399 -11.08 -17.69 18.68
N ALA A 400 -10.34 -18.31 17.75
CA ALA A 400 -10.76 -18.42 16.35
C ALA A 400 -12.19 -18.98 16.25
N PRO A 401 -13.09 -18.36 15.46
CA PRO A 401 -14.50 -18.75 15.35
C PRO A 401 -14.69 -19.90 14.35
N LEU A 402 -13.90 -20.97 14.50
CA LEU A 402 -13.95 -22.12 13.59
C LEU A 402 -15.30 -22.82 13.57
N GLU A 403 -16.09 -22.71 14.65
CA GLU A 403 -17.44 -23.24 14.74
C GLU A 403 -18.42 -22.61 13.73
N LEU A 404 -18.09 -21.43 13.19
CA LEU A 404 -18.91 -20.73 12.20
C LEU A 404 -18.59 -21.14 10.77
N VAL A 405 -17.51 -21.88 10.57
CA VAL A 405 -17.02 -22.17 9.22
C VAL A 405 -17.84 -23.34 8.64
N PRO A 406 -18.56 -23.13 7.51
CA PRO A 406 -19.47 -24.13 6.96
C PRO A 406 -18.75 -25.43 6.57
N CYS A 407 -19.45 -26.55 6.70
CA CYS A 407 -19.03 -27.87 6.21
C CYS A 407 -17.79 -28.47 6.90
N ILE A 408 -17.55 -28.15 8.19
CA ILE A 408 -16.42 -28.69 8.97
C ILE A 408 -16.85 -29.71 10.04
N ALA A 409 -18.13 -29.74 10.40
CA ALA A 409 -18.65 -30.73 11.34
C ALA A 409 -18.40 -32.16 10.80
N PRO A 410 -17.69 -33.04 11.52
CA PRO A 410 -17.58 -34.45 11.17
C PRO A 410 -18.97 -35.08 11.19
N ARG A 411 -19.34 -35.84 10.17
CA ARG A 411 -20.57 -36.64 10.19
C ARG A 411 -20.26 -38.11 10.44
N ASN A 412 -21.09 -38.76 11.25
CA ASN A 412 -20.99 -40.16 11.67
C ASN A 412 -21.61 -41.14 10.64
N ASP A 413 -22.00 -40.72 9.44
CA ASP A 413 -22.93 -41.45 8.57
C ASP A 413 -22.28 -42.33 7.49
N GLY A 414 -20.95 -42.53 7.49
CA GLY A 414 -20.29 -43.56 6.67
C GLY A 414 -20.40 -43.37 5.14
N VAL A 415 -21.04 -42.30 4.68
CA VAL A 415 -21.12 -41.90 3.27
C VAL A 415 -20.11 -40.79 3.04
N ALA A 416 -19.05 -41.10 2.30
CA ALA A 416 -18.02 -40.15 1.89
C ALA A 416 -18.62 -39.06 0.97
N SER A 417 -19.24 -38.04 1.54
CA SER A 417 -19.46 -36.78 0.83
C SER A 417 -18.18 -35.97 0.87
N ARG A 418 -17.75 -35.44 -0.28
CA ARG A 418 -16.50 -34.70 -0.52
C ARG A 418 -16.31 -33.38 0.27
N ALA A 419 -17.09 -33.11 1.32
CA ALA A 419 -17.23 -31.77 1.89
C ALA A 419 -16.62 -31.54 3.29
N GLY A 420 -16.36 -32.61 4.09
CA GLY A 420 -15.79 -32.52 5.43
C GLY A 420 -14.25 -32.50 5.44
N ALA A 421 -13.65 -31.86 6.44
CA ALA A 421 -12.19 -31.82 6.60
C ALA A 421 -11.64 -33.17 7.10
N SER A 422 -10.48 -33.56 6.58
CA SER A 422 -9.82 -34.82 6.94
C SER A 422 -9.09 -34.72 8.28
N ASP A 423 -8.78 -35.86 8.91
CA ASP A 423 -7.90 -35.90 10.10
C ASP A 423 -6.54 -35.22 9.81
N GLU A 424 -6.03 -35.31 8.58
CA GLU A 424 -4.80 -34.62 8.15
C GLU A 424 -4.95 -33.09 8.18
N ASP A 425 -6.10 -32.54 7.77
CA ASP A 425 -6.38 -31.10 7.83
C ASP A 425 -6.41 -30.58 9.27
N TRP A 426 -6.97 -31.40 10.18
CA TRP A 426 -7.03 -31.12 11.61
C TRP A 426 -5.65 -31.17 12.27
N LEU A 427 -4.84 -32.19 11.96
CA LEU A 427 -3.46 -32.27 12.41
C LEU A 427 -2.61 -31.11 11.87
N ALA A 428 -2.82 -30.72 10.60
CA ALA A 428 -2.12 -29.60 10.00
C ALA A 428 -2.49 -28.27 10.67
N LEU A 429 -3.77 -28.06 10.99
CA LEU A 429 -4.23 -26.91 11.78
C LEU A 429 -3.65 -26.93 13.21
N ALA A 430 -3.68 -28.08 13.88
CA ALA A 430 -3.12 -28.25 15.22
C ALA A 430 -1.63 -27.88 15.28
N SER A 431 -0.87 -28.19 14.22
CA SER A 431 0.56 -27.86 14.15
C SER A 431 0.86 -26.36 14.24
N LEU A 432 -0.08 -25.48 13.81
CA LEU A 432 0.07 -24.03 13.93
C LEU A 432 0.10 -23.56 15.40
N PHE A 433 -0.36 -24.40 16.34
CA PHE A 433 -0.32 -24.15 17.77
C PHE A 433 0.88 -24.80 18.47
N GLY A 434 1.85 -25.37 17.73
CA GLY A 434 3.00 -26.06 18.32
C GLY A 434 3.82 -25.19 19.29
N PHE A 435 3.80 -23.87 19.14
CA PHE A 435 4.46 -22.92 20.04
C PHE A 435 3.73 -22.70 21.38
N GLN A 436 2.44 -23.08 21.46
CA GLN A 436 1.63 -23.01 22.68
C GLN A 436 0.49 -24.06 22.70
N PRO A 437 0.77 -25.31 23.09
CA PRO A 437 -0.21 -26.40 23.10
C PRO A 437 -1.44 -26.17 24.00
N SER A 438 -1.34 -25.35 25.04
CA SER A 438 -2.48 -25.00 25.89
C SER A 438 -3.58 -24.25 25.13
N ALA A 439 -3.20 -23.39 24.18
CA ALA A 439 -4.14 -22.67 23.33
C ALA A 439 -4.90 -23.61 22.38
N LEU A 440 -4.23 -24.65 21.88
CA LEU A 440 -4.86 -25.72 21.10
C LEU A 440 -5.95 -26.42 21.91
N ARG A 441 -5.67 -26.75 23.19
CA ARG A 441 -6.66 -27.37 24.08
C ARG A 441 -7.85 -26.47 24.36
N THR A 442 -7.63 -25.17 24.57
CA THR A 442 -8.72 -24.20 24.73
C THR A 442 -9.61 -24.16 23.48
N LEU A 443 -9.02 -24.16 22.29
CA LEU A 443 -9.76 -24.26 21.04
C LEU A 443 -10.52 -25.60 20.95
N GLY A 444 -9.87 -26.71 21.28
CA GLY A 444 -10.46 -28.04 21.30
C GLY A 444 -11.70 -28.15 22.19
N THR A 445 -11.63 -27.66 23.42
CA THR A 445 -12.79 -27.63 24.34
C THR A 445 -13.97 -26.84 23.76
N ARG A 446 -13.70 -25.69 23.11
CA ARG A 446 -14.75 -24.90 22.45
C ARG A 446 -15.37 -25.66 21.27
N LEU A 447 -14.54 -26.30 20.46
CA LEU A 447 -14.99 -27.09 19.32
C LEU A 447 -15.78 -28.33 19.74
N ALA A 448 -15.36 -29.03 20.80
CA ALA A 448 -16.08 -30.17 21.35
C ALA A 448 -17.45 -29.77 21.93
N ALA A 449 -17.53 -28.59 22.56
CA ALA A 449 -18.81 -28.04 23.02
C ALA A 449 -19.74 -27.67 21.85
N ALA A 450 -19.21 -27.11 20.77
CA ALA A 450 -19.99 -26.76 19.59
C ALA A 450 -20.38 -27.99 18.74
N TRP A 451 -19.50 -28.99 18.68
CA TRP A 451 -19.64 -30.22 17.88
C TRP A 451 -19.30 -31.46 18.72
N PRO A 452 -20.20 -31.91 19.62
CA PRO A 452 -19.94 -33.07 20.47
C PRO A 452 -19.62 -34.36 19.70
N GLN A 453 -20.14 -34.51 18.49
CA GLN A 453 -19.85 -35.63 17.60
C GLN A 453 -18.40 -35.66 17.08
N ALA A 454 -17.67 -34.55 17.19
CA ALA A 454 -16.29 -34.42 16.74
C ALA A 454 -15.26 -34.87 17.80
N ASP A 455 -15.71 -35.16 19.03
CA ASP A 455 -14.85 -35.39 20.21
C ASP A 455 -13.76 -36.43 19.98
N ALA A 456 -14.11 -37.59 19.43
CA ALA A 456 -13.15 -38.64 19.12
C ALA A 456 -12.10 -38.21 18.08
N MET A 457 -12.45 -37.38 17.11
CA MET A 457 -11.52 -36.85 16.11
C MET A 457 -10.63 -35.77 16.72
N LEU A 458 -11.20 -34.85 17.51
CA LEU A 458 -10.47 -33.80 18.22
C LEU A 458 -9.43 -34.41 19.17
N ALA A 459 -9.80 -35.44 19.94
CA ALA A 459 -8.88 -36.18 20.81
C ALA A 459 -7.74 -36.85 20.02
N ARG A 460 -8.05 -37.54 18.91
CA ARG A 460 -7.02 -38.14 18.03
C ARG A 460 -6.05 -37.11 17.45
N CYS A 461 -6.54 -35.90 17.15
CA CYS A 461 -5.73 -34.83 16.56
C CYS A 461 -5.03 -33.94 17.61
N GLY A 462 -5.14 -34.27 18.91
CA GLY A 462 -4.44 -33.58 19.99
C GLY A 462 -5.10 -32.28 20.48
N TYR A 463 -6.38 -32.07 20.17
CA TYR A 463 -7.16 -30.92 20.64
C TYR A 463 -7.72 -31.11 22.06
N LEU A 464 -7.84 -32.34 22.55
CA LEU A 464 -8.41 -32.66 23.87
C LEU A 464 -7.41 -33.40 24.76
#